data_AF-A0A4Z1FQS1-F1
#
_entry.id   AF-A0A4Z1FQS1-F1
#
_cell.length_a   1.000
_cell.length_b   1.000
_cell.length_c   1.000
_cell.angle_alpha   90.00
_cell.angle_beta   90.00
_cell.angle_gamma   90.00
#
_symmetry.space_group_name_H-M   'P 1'
#
loop_
_entity.id
_entity.type
_entity.pdbx_description
1 polymer ?
#
loop_
_entity_poly.entity_id
_entity_poly.type
_entity_poly.pdbx_seq_one_letter_code
_entity_poly.pdbx_strand_id
1 'polypeptide(L)'
;MGFKGLSRALAVISFLVFNIVDAATLTVSTTGGNASSPILYGLMFELKYIGDGSIHGQLLRNNGFQGTNPGLAAYAAVGGTNLTVDTANPLTSALPRSLKVSVPSGTTGQVGFSNSEYLGVPVNDDTYANYFWIKGSYSGSVTLSLVGVASGTVYATKTITVNSVATSFTYYETTCHSTQAPDGNNVWKLIFDGAKVAGSALNFGLPQFFPVTFHQRYNGIRNDVGNFLQALEPSFFRFPGGNNIPVEKRPGRQGDWGYPNTDALGLMEYLQFISDAGMIPVLAVWSGLSLDGDGVVSGAALTPYVDDILDELEFLLGSTSTTWGALCESYGHSAPYDIPFIEVGNEDNLSGGCGTYASRLTDIYNAIHAAYPDITAIASTSQVSCLPYPIPAGVWTDTHHYLSPNGFVSLFNEFDNKPRDGPGIFVGEYASTTDNSGATTYWSII
;
A
#
# COMPACT_ATOMS: atom_id res chain seq x y z
N MET A 1 69.58 70.84 23.36
CA MET A 1 70.67 69.84 23.53
C MET A 1 70.03 68.61 24.16
N GLY A 2 70.08 67.38 23.66
CA GLY A 2 70.73 66.77 22.51
C GLY A 2 70.10 65.39 22.27
N PHE A 3 70.33 64.87 21.07
CA PHE A 3 69.74 63.68 20.45
C PHE A 3 70.12 62.31 21.07
N LYS A 4 69.29 61.32 20.66
CA LYS A 4 69.52 59.86 20.41
C LYS A 4 68.69 58.98 21.36
N GLY A 5 67.86 58.04 20.92
CA GLY A 5 67.58 57.48 19.61
C GLY A 5 67.13 56.02 19.76
N LEU A 6 65.95 55.72 19.20
CA LEU A 6 65.52 54.42 18.66
C LEU A 6 65.36 53.20 19.59
N SER A 7 64.12 52.73 19.75
CA SER A 7 63.58 51.50 19.12
C SER A 7 62.61 50.72 20.02
N ARG A 8 61.65 50.05 19.34
CA ARG A 8 60.73 48.99 19.78
C ARG A 8 59.45 49.48 20.47
N ALA A 9 58.25 49.00 20.17
CA ALA A 9 57.65 48.27 19.05
C ALA A 9 56.16 48.25 19.43
N LEU A 10 55.27 48.46 18.47
CA LEU A 10 53.83 48.32 18.63
C LEU A 10 53.50 46.97 19.27
N ALA A 11 52.87 46.98 20.44
CA ALA A 11 52.19 45.82 20.99
C ALA A 11 50.86 45.65 20.25
N VAL A 12 50.89 45.01 19.08
CA VAL A 12 49.69 44.42 18.47
C VAL A 12 49.49 43.08 19.18
N ILE A 13 48.53 43.04 20.10
CA ILE A 13 48.03 41.80 20.66
C ILE A 13 47.22 41.12 19.54
N SER A 14 47.89 40.25 18.78
CA SER A 14 47.20 39.24 17.97
C SER A 14 46.58 38.23 18.94
N PHE A 15 45.28 38.35 19.18
CA PHE A 15 44.46 37.24 19.64
C PHE A 15 44.45 36.19 18.51
N LEU A 16 45.43 35.29 18.53
CA LEU A 16 45.33 34.02 17.83
C LEU A 16 44.27 33.19 18.56
N VAL A 17 43.05 33.24 18.04
CA VAL A 17 42.02 32.24 18.33
C VAL A 17 42.55 30.92 17.76
N PHE A 18 43.20 30.13 18.61
CA PHE A 18 43.47 28.74 18.30
C PHE A 18 42.10 28.05 18.23
N ASN A 19 41.60 27.84 17.01
CA ASN A 19 40.59 26.81 16.80
C ASN A 19 41.26 25.50 17.19
N ILE A 20 40.90 24.98 18.37
CA ILE A 20 41.26 23.62 18.76
C ILE A 20 40.50 22.73 17.78
N VAL A 21 41.21 22.22 16.79
CA VAL A 21 40.69 21.18 15.91
C VAL A 21 40.80 19.89 16.70
N ASP A 22 39.70 19.42 17.29
CA ASP A 22 39.65 18.08 17.87
C ASP A 22 39.79 17.07 16.72
N ALA A 23 40.93 16.37 16.68
CA ALA A 23 41.15 15.28 15.75
C ALA A 23 40.54 14.00 16.33
N ALA A 24 39.44 13.53 15.75
CA ALA A 24 38.92 12.20 16.04
C ALA A 24 39.79 11.15 15.35
N THR A 25 40.31 10.18 16.11
CA THR A 25 41.01 9.01 15.54
C THR A 25 40.03 7.85 15.40
N LEU A 26 39.75 7.42 14.17
CA LEU A 26 38.98 6.21 13.89
C LEU A 26 39.94 5.05 13.59
N THR A 27 40.03 4.08 14.50
CA THR A 27 40.79 2.84 14.29
C THR A 27 39.85 1.74 13.82
N VAL A 28 40.08 1.22 12.61
CA VAL A 28 39.28 0.12 12.05
C VAL A 28 40.01 -1.21 12.26
N SER A 29 39.40 -2.13 13.02
CA SER A 29 39.91 -3.50 13.20
C SER A 29 39.59 -4.36 11.98
N THR A 30 40.53 -5.20 11.55
CA THR A 30 40.32 -6.21 10.50
C THR A 30 39.88 -7.58 11.05
N THR A 31 39.71 -7.70 12.36
CA THR A 31 39.36 -8.96 13.05
C THR A 31 38.33 -8.73 14.15
N GLY A 32 37.54 -9.75 14.48
CA GLY A 32 36.61 -9.73 15.63
C GLY A 32 35.23 -9.12 15.35
N GLY A 33 34.91 -8.77 14.10
CA GLY A 33 33.56 -8.40 13.68
C GLY A 33 32.68 -9.60 13.33
N ASN A 34 31.36 -9.41 13.38
CA ASN A 34 30.38 -10.37 12.87
C ASN A 34 30.01 -10.03 11.42
N ALA A 35 29.53 -11.01 10.67
CA ALA A 35 28.90 -10.74 9.38
C ALA A 35 27.62 -9.91 9.60
N SER A 36 27.42 -8.87 8.77
CA SER A 36 26.15 -8.16 8.73
C SER A 36 25.05 -9.07 8.19
N SER A 37 23.83 -8.86 8.66
CA SER A 37 22.67 -9.57 8.13
C SER A 37 22.49 -9.26 6.64
N PRO A 38 22.23 -10.27 5.78
CA PRO A 38 21.89 -10.03 4.38
C PRO A 38 20.53 -9.34 4.21
N ILE A 39 19.71 -9.32 5.27
CA ILE A 39 18.36 -8.74 5.28
C ILE A 39 18.28 -7.48 6.16
N LEU A 40 19.37 -6.71 6.23
CA LEU A 40 19.50 -5.61 7.19
C LEU A 40 18.58 -4.42 6.89
N TYR A 41 18.30 -4.14 5.61
CA TYR A 41 17.53 -2.98 5.18
C TYR A 41 16.42 -3.40 4.23
N GLY A 42 15.21 -2.93 4.49
CA GLY A 42 14.03 -3.25 3.69
C GLY A 42 12.99 -2.14 3.77
N LEU A 43 11.82 -2.45 3.25
CA LEU A 43 10.67 -1.54 3.18
C LEU A 43 9.58 -2.02 4.13
N MET A 44 8.82 -1.05 4.64
CA MET A 44 7.61 -1.27 5.41
C MET A 44 6.45 -0.56 4.72
N PHE A 45 5.30 -1.22 4.65
CA PHE A 45 4.15 -0.76 3.89
C PHE A 45 2.86 -0.81 4.72
N GLU A 46 2.52 0.28 5.41
CA GLU A 46 1.14 0.63 5.77
C GLU A 46 1.04 2.13 6.12
N LEU A 47 0.25 2.91 5.38
CA LEU A 47 -0.03 4.32 5.69
C LEU A 47 -1.29 4.79 4.92
N LYS A 48 -1.72 6.02 5.20
CA LYS A 48 -2.84 6.64 4.50
C LYS A 48 -2.53 6.86 3.01
N TYR A 49 -3.40 6.36 2.12
CA TYR A 49 -3.34 6.50 0.66
C TYR A 49 -2.08 5.93 -0.01
N ILE A 50 -1.35 5.01 0.62
CA ILE A 50 -0.15 4.40 -0.03
C ILE A 50 -0.49 3.20 -0.91
N GLY A 51 -1.65 2.56 -0.68
CA GLY A 51 -2.22 1.49 -1.53
C GLY A 51 -3.01 2.05 -2.70
N ASP A 52 -4.34 2.07 -2.56
CA ASP A 52 -5.26 2.66 -3.54
C ASP A 52 -4.94 4.14 -3.79
N GLY A 53 -4.72 4.52 -5.05
CA GLY A 53 -4.36 5.89 -5.43
C GLY A 53 -2.87 6.23 -5.33
N SER A 54 -2.03 5.27 -4.93
CA SER A 54 -0.57 5.45 -4.89
C SER A 54 0.13 4.25 -5.50
N ILE A 55 0.65 3.28 -4.73
CA ILE A 55 1.50 2.21 -5.31
C ILE A 55 0.72 1.31 -6.27
N HIS A 56 -0.58 1.10 -6.05
CA HIS A 56 -1.39 0.25 -6.91
C HIS A 56 -1.60 0.89 -8.28
N GLY A 57 -1.49 0.11 -9.35
CA GLY A 57 -1.59 0.57 -10.73
C GLY A 57 -2.95 1.15 -11.12
N GLN A 58 -4.01 0.86 -10.35
CA GLN A 58 -5.35 1.35 -10.63
C GLN A 58 -5.48 2.83 -10.29
N LEU A 59 -5.66 3.66 -11.33
CA LEU A 59 -5.74 5.11 -11.17
C LEU A 59 -7.15 5.60 -10.81
N LEU A 60 -8.23 4.86 -11.10
CA LEU A 60 -9.57 5.41 -10.82
C LEU A 60 -9.94 5.26 -9.34
N ARG A 61 -10.24 6.40 -8.70
CA ARG A 61 -10.75 6.44 -7.33
C ARG A 61 -12.19 5.97 -7.28
N ASN A 62 -12.54 5.23 -6.22
CA ASN A 62 -13.93 4.82 -5.95
C ASN A 62 -14.55 4.02 -7.12
N ASN A 63 -13.75 3.19 -7.81
CA ASN A 63 -14.17 2.38 -8.94
C ASN A 63 -15.24 1.32 -8.60
N GLY A 64 -15.12 0.69 -7.43
CA GLY A 64 -16.07 -0.35 -6.98
C GLY A 64 -17.21 0.15 -6.10
N PHE A 65 -17.24 1.44 -5.73
CA PHE A 65 -18.18 1.97 -4.71
C PHE A 65 -18.15 1.17 -3.40
N GLN A 66 -16.94 0.78 -2.98
CA GLN A 66 -16.68 -0.04 -1.79
C GLN A 66 -16.63 0.81 -0.50
N GLY A 67 -16.68 0.16 0.65
CA GLY A 67 -16.73 0.80 1.96
C GLY A 67 -18.15 1.18 2.42
N THR A 68 -18.26 1.83 3.58
CA THR A 68 -19.56 2.05 4.22
C THR A 68 -20.43 3.06 3.46
N ASN A 69 -19.85 4.20 3.05
CA ASN A 69 -20.57 5.31 2.41
C ASN A 69 -19.74 5.90 1.24
N PRO A 70 -19.64 5.21 0.08
CA PRO A 70 -18.72 5.57 -1.00
C PRO A 70 -19.06 6.92 -1.68
N GLY A 71 -20.34 7.29 -1.73
CA GLY A 71 -20.79 8.47 -2.47
C GLY A 71 -20.28 8.48 -3.92
N LEU A 72 -20.11 9.68 -4.48
CA LEU A 72 -19.61 9.89 -5.84
C LEU A 72 -18.21 10.53 -5.85
N ALA A 73 -17.39 10.23 -4.84
CA ALA A 73 -16.03 10.78 -4.77
C ALA A 73 -15.30 10.58 -6.10
N ALA A 74 -14.66 11.65 -6.60
CA ALA A 74 -13.99 11.77 -7.90
C ALA A 74 -14.87 11.71 -9.17
N TYR A 75 -16.17 11.41 -9.08
CA TYR A 75 -17.04 11.34 -10.26
C TYR A 75 -17.73 12.68 -10.55
N ALA A 76 -17.76 13.06 -11.84
CA ALA A 76 -18.52 14.21 -12.31
C ALA A 76 -19.32 13.89 -13.58
N ALA A 77 -20.48 14.53 -13.72
CA ALA A 77 -21.36 14.36 -14.87
C ALA A 77 -20.75 15.00 -16.14
N VAL A 78 -20.95 14.33 -17.28
CA VAL A 78 -20.57 14.86 -18.60
C VAL A 78 -21.82 14.95 -19.47
N GLY A 79 -22.03 16.07 -20.15
CA GLY A 79 -23.15 16.24 -21.09
C GLY A 79 -24.53 16.29 -20.43
N GLY A 80 -24.61 16.76 -19.18
CA GLY A 80 -25.90 16.95 -18.47
C GLY A 80 -26.51 15.69 -17.87
N THR A 81 -25.73 14.62 -17.67
CA THR A 81 -26.17 13.42 -16.95
C THR A 81 -26.41 13.69 -15.47
N ASN A 82 -27.21 12.82 -14.84
CA ASN A 82 -27.32 12.75 -13.39
C ASN A 82 -26.69 11.46 -12.89
N LEU A 83 -25.71 11.59 -11.99
CA LEU A 83 -24.97 10.47 -11.42
C LEU A 83 -25.52 10.13 -10.03
N THR A 84 -25.72 8.84 -9.77
CA THR A 84 -26.08 8.32 -8.45
C THR A 84 -25.40 6.98 -8.20
N VAL A 85 -25.09 6.67 -6.94
CA VAL A 85 -24.73 5.30 -6.54
C VAL A 85 -25.99 4.46 -6.47
N ASP A 86 -26.04 3.35 -7.20
CA ASP A 86 -27.19 2.46 -7.29
C ASP A 86 -26.93 1.14 -6.57
N THR A 87 -27.81 0.79 -5.63
CA THR A 87 -27.78 -0.46 -4.86
C THR A 87 -28.75 -1.52 -5.41
N ALA A 88 -29.63 -1.16 -6.35
CA ALA A 88 -30.59 -2.10 -6.95
C ALA A 88 -29.96 -2.94 -8.08
N ASN A 89 -28.82 -2.50 -8.61
CA ASN A 89 -28.10 -3.18 -9.68
C ASN A 89 -26.64 -3.46 -9.25
N PRO A 90 -26.42 -4.42 -8.34
CA PRO A 90 -25.08 -4.81 -7.93
C PRO A 90 -24.34 -5.51 -9.07
N LEU A 91 -23.02 -5.31 -9.17
CA LEU A 91 -22.18 -6.05 -10.13
C LEU A 91 -22.01 -7.50 -9.65
N THR A 92 -21.66 -7.67 -8.38
CA THR A 92 -21.56 -8.96 -7.67
C THR A 92 -22.09 -8.79 -6.24
N SER A 93 -22.19 -9.87 -5.47
CA SER A 93 -22.48 -9.77 -4.04
C SER A 93 -21.38 -9.03 -3.25
N ALA A 94 -20.13 -9.10 -3.73
CA ALA A 94 -19.00 -8.39 -3.14
C ALA A 94 -18.98 -6.91 -3.51
N LEU A 95 -19.45 -6.57 -4.72
CA LEU A 95 -19.61 -5.20 -5.20
C LEU A 95 -21.09 -4.86 -5.33
N PRO A 96 -21.78 -4.58 -4.20
CA PRO A 96 -23.23 -4.45 -4.14
C PRO A 96 -23.76 -3.14 -4.75
N ARG A 97 -22.90 -2.36 -5.41
CA ARG A 97 -23.19 -1.01 -5.90
C ARG A 97 -22.64 -0.79 -7.29
N SER A 98 -23.28 0.09 -8.05
CA SER A 98 -22.81 0.54 -9.37
C SER A 98 -23.04 2.04 -9.57
N LEU A 99 -22.36 2.63 -10.56
CA LEU A 99 -22.63 4.00 -10.99
C LEU A 99 -23.83 4.02 -11.91
N LYS A 100 -24.94 4.61 -11.49
CA LYS A 100 -26.08 4.87 -12.37
C LYS A 100 -25.93 6.24 -13.02
N VAL A 101 -25.92 6.23 -14.35
CA VAL A 101 -25.82 7.41 -15.21
C VAL A 101 -27.17 7.63 -15.87
N SER A 102 -27.98 8.52 -15.29
CA SER A 102 -29.30 8.86 -15.82
C SER A 102 -29.21 9.95 -16.88
N VAL A 103 -29.87 9.74 -18.02
CA VAL A 103 -29.85 10.63 -19.17
C VAL A 103 -31.22 11.29 -19.33
N PRO A 104 -31.33 12.63 -19.24
CA PRO A 104 -32.62 13.32 -19.39
C PRO A 104 -33.32 13.02 -20.71
N SER A 105 -34.66 13.03 -20.71
CA SER A 105 -35.44 12.88 -21.94
C SER A 105 -35.11 13.99 -22.96
N GLY A 106 -35.04 13.63 -24.24
CA GLY A 106 -34.70 14.56 -25.32
C GLY A 106 -33.21 14.92 -25.41
N THR A 107 -32.34 14.33 -24.59
CA THR A 107 -30.90 14.55 -24.67
C THR A 107 -30.33 14.03 -26.00
N THR A 108 -29.45 14.82 -26.61
CA THR A 108 -28.71 14.48 -27.83
C THR A 108 -27.23 14.73 -27.64
N GLY A 109 -26.37 14.08 -28.44
CA GLY A 109 -24.93 14.26 -28.37
C GLY A 109 -24.25 13.35 -27.35
N GLN A 110 -22.98 13.62 -27.05
CA GLN A 110 -22.17 12.79 -26.15
C GLN A 110 -22.43 13.13 -24.70
N VAL A 111 -22.72 12.10 -23.90
CA VAL A 111 -22.99 12.20 -22.46
C VAL A 111 -22.24 11.11 -21.71
N GLY A 112 -22.09 11.23 -20.40
CA GLY A 112 -21.44 10.20 -19.61
C GLY A 112 -20.95 10.71 -18.27
N PHE A 113 -19.72 10.34 -17.92
CA PHE A 113 -19.09 10.71 -16.66
C PHE A 113 -17.57 10.81 -16.79
N SER A 114 -16.96 11.47 -15.82
CA SER A 114 -15.51 11.53 -15.65
C SER A 114 -15.10 11.07 -14.26
N ASN A 115 -13.86 10.62 -14.11
CA ASN A 115 -13.21 10.36 -12.83
C ASN A 115 -11.92 11.17 -12.73
N SER A 116 -11.76 11.91 -11.62
CA SER A 116 -10.63 12.81 -11.38
C SER A 116 -9.52 12.20 -10.50
N GLU A 117 -9.58 10.90 -10.20
CA GLU A 117 -8.62 10.23 -9.32
C GLU A 117 -8.64 10.82 -7.89
N TYR A 118 -7.53 10.76 -7.16
CA TYR A 118 -7.34 11.32 -5.83
C TYR A 118 -6.86 12.78 -5.90
N LEU A 119 -5.88 13.07 -6.74
CA LEU A 119 -5.23 14.38 -6.94
C LEU A 119 -5.07 14.75 -8.44
N GLY A 120 -5.57 13.91 -9.34
CA GLY A 120 -5.57 14.11 -10.79
C GLY A 120 -4.91 12.94 -11.50
N VAL A 121 -5.26 12.69 -12.75
CA VAL A 121 -4.73 11.53 -13.48
C VAL A 121 -3.34 11.87 -14.06
N PRO A 122 -2.24 11.23 -13.62
CA PRO A 122 -0.95 11.38 -14.29
C PRO A 122 -1.02 10.73 -15.68
N VAL A 123 -0.66 11.50 -16.71
CA VAL A 123 -0.67 11.03 -18.10
C VAL A 123 0.74 11.07 -18.67
N ASN A 124 1.34 9.88 -18.75
CA ASN A 124 2.64 9.66 -19.36
C ASN A 124 2.50 9.29 -20.84
N ASP A 125 3.61 9.32 -21.58
CA ASP A 125 3.69 8.70 -22.90
C ASP A 125 3.72 7.16 -22.74
N ASP A 126 2.55 6.54 -22.64
CA ASP A 126 2.38 5.14 -22.26
C ASP A 126 1.13 4.51 -22.88
N THR A 127 0.97 3.19 -22.75
CA THR A 127 -0.25 2.46 -23.09
C THR A 127 -1.07 2.21 -21.84
N TYR A 128 -2.31 2.69 -21.87
CA TYR A 128 -3.24 2.54 -20.77
C TYR A 128 -4.32 1.50 -21.06
N ALA A 129 -4.50 0.56 -20.15
CA ALA A 129 -5.57 -0.42 -20.17
C ALA A 129 -6.83 0.14 -19.49
N ASN A 130 -7.99 -0.15 -20.07
CA ASN A 130 -9.29 0.27 -19.59
C ASN A 130 -10.19 -0.95 -19.46
N TYR A 131 -10.85 -1.09 -18.33
CA TYR A 131 -11.80 -2.18 -18.07
C TYR A 131 -13.07 -1.59 -17.46
N PHE A 132 -14.24 -2.08 -17.85
CA PHE A 132 -15.48 -1.68 -17.19
C PHE A 132 -16.59 -2.69 -17.47
N TRP A 133 -17.58 -2.71 -16.58
CA TRP A 133 -18.82 -3.43 -16.76
C TRP A 133 -19.96 -2.44 -17.05
N ILE A 134 -20.86 -2.78 -17.96
CA ILE A 134 -22.02 -1.96 -18.28
C ILE A 134 -23.31 -2.79 -18.31
N LYS A 135 -24.39 -2.24 -17.74
CA LYS A 135 -25.74 -2.81 -17.74
C LYS A 135 -26.74 -1.74 -18.17
N GLY A 136 -27.72 -2.14 -18.98
CA GLY A 136 -28.71 -1.26 -19.62
C GLY A 136 -28.78 -1.50 -21.12
N SER A 137 -29.95 -1.29 -21.73
CA SER A 137 -30.12 -1.49 -23.18
C SER A 137 -29.37 -0.41 -23.97
N TYR A 138 -28.20 -0.75 -24.50
CA TYR A 138 -27.41 0.16 -25.32
C TYR A 138 -26.59 -0.61 -26.35
N SER A 139 -26.74 -0.22 -27.62
CA SER A 139 -25.89 -0.70 -28.71
C SER A 139 -25.33 0.51 -29.45
N GLY A 140 -24.02 0.68 -29.40
CA GLY A 140 -23.40 1.90 -29.88
C GLY A 140 -21.92 2.00 -29.55
N SER A 141 -21.40 3.22 -29.66
CA SER A 141 -20.00 3.51 -29.40
C SER A 141 -19.84 4.12 -28.01
N VAL A 142 -18.92 3.57 -27.24
CA VAL A 142 -18.39 4.20 -26.02
C VAL A 142 -17.02 4.77 -26.36
N THR A 143 -16.76 6.01 -25.95
CA THR A 143 -15.45 6.65 -26.09
C THR A 143 -14.85 6.90 -24.72
N LEU A 144 -13.63 6.43 -24.55
CA LEU A 144 -12.77 6.61 -23.38
C LEU A 144 -11.72 7.66 -23.72
N SER A 145 -11.43 8.58 -22.81
CA SER A 145 -10.41 9.60 -23.07
C SER A 145 -9.72 10.10 -21.81
N LEU A 146 -8.48 10.55 -22.00
CA LEU A 146 -7.71 11.33 -21.04
C LEU A 146 -7.67 12.78 -21.51
N VAL A 147 -8.12 13.69 -20.65
CA VAL A 147 -8.31 15.10 -21.01
C VAL A 147 -7.72 16.01 -19.94
N GLY A 148 -6.87 16.95 -20.35
CA GLY A 148 -6.40 18.02 -19.48
C GLY A 148 -7.55 18.91 -19.03
N VAL A 149 -7.71 19.10 -17.72
CA VAL A 149 -8.86 19.81 -17.14
C VAL A 149 -8.88 21.28 -17.57
N ALA A 150 -7.74 21.96 -17.48
CA ALA A 150 -7.63 23.37 -17.81
C ALA A 150 -7.53 23.62 -19.33
N SER A 151 -6.79 22.77 -20.05
CA SER A 151 -6.50 22.98 -21.48
C SER A 151 -7.55 22.39 -22.41
N GLY A 152 -8.34 21.40 -21.96
CA GLY A 152 -9.21 20.59 -22.82
C GLY A 152 -8.45 19.69 -23.81
N THR A 153 -7.13 19.61 -23.70
CA THR A 153 -6.30 18.78 -24.60
C THR A 153 -6.59 17.31 -24.36
N VAL A 154 -6.88 16.57 -25.42
CA VAL A 154 -7.08 15.12 -25.38
C VAL A 154 -5.73 14.45 -25.57
N TYR A 155 -5.20 13.85 -24.51
CA TYR A 155 -3.91 13.15 -24.54
C TYR A 155 -4.04 11.70 -24.99
N ALA A 156 -5.20 11.09 -24.78
CA ALA A 156 -5.52 9.74 -25.22
C ALA A 156 -7.01 9.65 -25.55
N THR A 157 -7.37 8.88 -26.57
CA THR A 157 -8.77 8.57 -26.87
C THR A 157 -8.91 7.19 -27.49
N LYS A 158 -10.00 6.50 -27.16
CA LYS A 158 -10.35 5.20 -27.74
C LYS A 158 -11.85 5.05 -27.80
N THR A 159 -12.34 4.74 -28.99
CA THR A 159 -13.74 4.39 -29.20
C THR A 159 -13.86 2.89 -29.44
N ILE A 160 -14.80 2.24 -28.73
CA ILE A 160 -15.15 0.84 -28.92
C ILE A 160 -16.66 0.69 -29.13
N THR A 161 -17.05 -0.33 -29.88
CA THR A 161 -18.46 -0.71 -29.99
C THR A 161 -18.84 -1.59 -28.80
N VAL A 162 -19.94 -1.25 -28.16
CA VAL A 162 -20.52 -2.00 -27.05
C VAL A 162 -21.95 -2.42 -27.39
N ASN A 163 -22.35 -3.59 -26.89
CA ASN A 163 -23.70 -4.13 -26.92
C ASN A 163 -24.05 -4.60 -25.50
N SER A 164 -24.70 -3.74 -24.72
CA SER A 164 -25.13 -4.04 -23.36
C SER A 164 -26.64 -4.30 -23.31
N VAL A 165 -27.06 -5.13 -22.37
CA VAL A 165 -28.45 -5.53 -22.17
C VAL A 165 -28.98 -5.05 -20.82
N ALA A 166 -30.30 -4.91 -20.70
CA ALA A 166 -30.93 -4.43 -19.47
C ALA A 166 -30.79 -5.39 -18.28
N THR A 167 -30.56 -6.68 -18.51
CA THR A 167 -30.71 -7.73 -17.49
C THR A 167 -29.40 -8.08 -16.78
N SER A 168 -28.25 -7.90 -17.42
CA SER A 168 -26.94 -8.28 -16.87
C SER A 168 -25.85 -7.27 -17.22
N PHE A 169 -24.82 -7.22 -16.38
CA PHE A 169 -23.59 -6.52 -16.71
C PHE A 169 -22.82 -7.27 -17.80
N THR A 170 -22.26 -6.51 -18.75
CA THR A 170 -21.37 -7.01 -19.81
C THR A 170 -20.01 -6.35 -19.64
N TYR A 171 -18.94 -7.16 -19.67
CA TYR A 171 -17.57 -6.71 -19.52
C TYR A 171 -17.00 -6.19 -20.84
N TYR A 172 -16.21 -5.12 -20.76
CA TYR A 172 -15.45 -4.57 -21.88
C TYR A 172 -14.04 -4.21 -21.44
N GLU A 173 -13.10 -4.47 -22.33
CA GLU A 173 -11.70 -4.11 -22.17
C GLU A 173 -11.14 -3.47 -23.43
N THR A 174 -10.23 -2.52 -23.27
CA THR A 174 -9.51 -1.93 -24.39
C THR A 174 -8.24 -1.24 -23.92
N THR A 175 -7.37 -0.88 -24.87
CA THR A 175 -6.17 -0.09 -24.62
C THR A 175 -6.14 1.17 -25.47
N CYS A 176 -5.49 2.21 -24.95
CA CYS A 176 -5.18 3.43 -25.67
C CYS A 176 -3.76 3.90 -25.36
N HIS A 177 -3.07 4.39 -26.37
CA HIS A 177 -1.78 5.06 -26.18
C HIS A 177 -2.03 6.56 -25.96
N SER A 178 -1.32 7.15 -25.00
CA SER A 178 -1.39 8.58 -24.71
C SER A 178 -0.11 9.31 -25.09
N THR A 179 -0.23 10.59 -25.41
CA THR A 179 0.90 11.51 -25.40
C THR A 179 1.11 12.07 -23.99
N GLN A 180 2.37 12.29 -23.59
CA GLN A 180 2.73 12.91 -22.30
C GLN A 180 1.98 14.24 -22.05
N ALA A 181 1.33 14.36 -20.89
CA ALA A 181 0.80 15.62 -20.39
C ALA A 181 1.87 16.42 -19.61
N PRO A 182 1.78 17.76 -19.58
CA PRO A 182 2.74 18.62 -18.86
C PRO A 182 2.56 18.58 -17.33
N ASP A 183 1.41 18.14 -16.84
CA ASP A 183 1.08 18.04 -15.42
C ASP A 183 0.04 16.92 -15.16
N GLY A 184 -0.26 16.67 -13.88
CA GLY A 184 -1.26 15.69 -13.44
C GLY A 184 -2.71 16.18 -13.43
N ASN A 185 -3.00 17.42 -13.86
CA ASN A 185 -4.35 18.00 -13.83
C ASN A 185 -5.20 17.52 -15.01
N ASN A 186 -5.42 16.20 -15.06
CA ASN A 186 -6.16 15.51 -16.10
C ASN A 186 -7.31 14.69 -15.48
N VAL A 187 -8.30 14.38 -16.32
CA VAL A 187 -9.44 13.52 -15.98
C VAL A 187 -9.59 12.40 -16.98
N TRP A 188 -9.98 11.23 -16.48
CA TRP A 188 -10.46 10.14 -17.32
C TRP A 188 -11.95 10.32 -17.59
N LYS A 189 -12.40 10.11 -18.83
CA LYS A 189 -13.81 10.24 -19.24
C LYS A 189 -14.30 9.02 -19.98
N LEU A 190 -15.53 8.61 -19.68
CA LEU A 190 -16.30 7.64 -20.46
C LEU A 190 -17.56 8.34 -20.97
N ILE A 191 -17.71 8.43 -22.28
CA ILE A 191 -18.86 9.05 -22.95
C ILE A 191 -19.51 8.11 -23.96
N PHE A 192 -20.81 8.31 -24.18
CA PHE A 192 -21.64 7.55 -25.11
C PHE A 192 -22.75 8.45 -25.69
N ASP A 193 -23.38 7.97 -26.76
CA ASP A 193 -24.49 8.66 -27.42
C ASP A 193 -25.75 8.74 -26.53
N GLY A 194 -26.03 9.93 -26.02
CA GLY A 194 -27.18 10.20 -25.15
C GLY A 194 -28.53 10.03 -25.84
N ALA A 195 -28.60 10.19 -27.16
CA ALA A 195 -29.86 10.01 -27.90
C ALA A 195 -30.38 8.57 -27.82
N LYS A 196 -29.48 7.60 -27.65
CA LYS A 196 -29.83 6.17 -27.53
C LYS A 196 -30.36 5.77 -26.16
N VAL A 197 -30.21 6.65 -25.15
CA VAL A 197 -30.56 6.36 -23.75
C VAL A 197 -31.44 7.47 -23.15
N ALA A 198 -31.87 8.45 -23.95
CA ALA A 198 -32.62 9.60 -23.48
C ALA A 198 -33.90 9.17 -22.73
N GLY A 199 -34.06 9.66 -21.50
CA GLY A 199 -35.17 9.29 -20.61
C GLY A 199 -34.94 7.99 -19.82
N SER A 200 -33.75 7.40 -19.88
CA SER A 200 -33.37 6.16 -19.20
C SER A 200 -32.01 6.31 -18.49
N ALA A 201 -31.40 5.19 -18.09
CA ALA A 201 -30.09 5.17 -17.45
C ALA A 201 -29.26 3.94 -17.89
N LEU A 202 -27.95 4.06 -17.75
CA LEU A 202 -27.00 2.94 -17.79
C LEU A 202 -26.33 2.80 -16.43
N ASN A 203 -26.02 1.57 -16.04
CA ASN A 203 -25.25 1.25 -14.85
C ASN A 203 -23.83 0.83 -15.25
N PHE A 204 -22.83 1.37 -14.58
CA PHE A 204 -21.42 1.02 -14.78
C PHE A 204 -20.84 0.42 -13.50
N GLY A 205 -20.17 -0.73 -13.64
CA GLY A 205 -19.52 -1.43 -12.55
C GLY A 205 -18.01 -1.49 -12.76
N LEU A 206 -17.26 -1.32 -11.67
CA LEU A 206 -15.80 -1.46 -11.61
C LEU A 206 -15.02 -0.85 -12.80
N PRO A 207 -15.17 0.45 -13.12
CA PRO A 207 -14.31 1.10 -14.11
C PRO A 207 -12.86 1.09 -13.63
N GLN A 208 -11.95 0.59 -14.46
CA GLN A 208 -10.54 0.45 -14.14
C GLN A 208 -9.69 1.07 -15.24
N PHE A 209 -8.59 1.68 -14.83
CA PHE A 209 -7.68 2.41 -15.68
C PHE A 209 -6.25 2.25 -15.18
N PHE A 210 -5.44 1.52 -15.93
CA PHE A 210 -4.07 1.18 -15.55
C PHE A 210 -3.08 1.71 -16.60
N PRO A 211 -1.97 2.38 -16.19
CA PRO A 211 -0.80 2.51 -17.06
C PRO A 211 -0.13 1.14 -17.22
N VAL A 212 0.99 1.08 -17.96
CA VAL A 212 1.86 -0.10 -17.87
C VAL A 212 2.37 -0.20 -16.43
N THR A 213 2.15 -1.36 -15.83
CA THR A 213 2.55 -1.67 -14.46
C THR A 213 4.00 -2.17 -14.40
N PHE A 214 4.57 -2.14 -13.20
CA PHE A 214 5.88 -2.71 -12.90
C PHE A 214 5.92 -4.17 -13.37
N HIS A 215 6.94 -4.52 -14.16
CA HIS A 215 7.08 -5.85 -14.79
C HIS A 215 5.86 -6.28 -15.64
N GLN A 216 5.04 -5.34 -16.12
CA GLN A 216 3.82 -5.57 -16.92
C GLN A 216 2.82 -6.52 -16.23
N ARG A 217 2.77 -6.50 -14.90
CA ARG A 217 1.88 -7.34 -14.10
C ARG A 217 0.43 -6.86 -14.17
N TYR A 218 -0.49 -7.75 -14.54
CA TYR A 218 -1.93 -7.45 -14.44
C TYR A 218 -2.30 -7.06 -13.00
N ASN A 219 -3.11 -6.02 -12.83
CA ASN A 219 -3.51 -5.51 -11.51
C ASN A 219 -2.33 -5.11 -10.59
N GLY A 220 -1.13 -4.95 -11.15
CA GLY A 220 0.11 -4.80 -10.40
C GLY A 220 0.38 -3.38 -9.92
N ILE A 221 1.61 -3.20 -9.46
CA ILE A 221 2.15 -1.92 -8.96
C ILE A 221 2.41 -0.94 -10.11
N ARG A 222 2.25 0.36 -9.88
CA ARG A 222 2.64 1.38 -10.86
C ARG A 222 4.13 1.29 -11.18
N ASN A 223 4.47 1.40 -12.46
CA ASN A 223 5.84 1.21 -12.90
C ASN A 223 6.81 2.26 -12.34
N ASP A 224 6.41 3.53 -12.23
CA ASP A 224 7.24 4.60 -11.66
C ASP A 224 7.59 4.34 -10.18
N VAL A 225 6.59 3.95 -9.38
CA VAL A 225 6.78 3.62 -7.96
C VAL A 225 7.59 2.33 -7.79
N GLY A 226 7.23 1.27 -8.52
CA GLY A 226 7.95 -0.02 -8.43
C GLY A 226 9.43 0.10 -8.79
N ASN A 227 9.76 0.83 -9.87
CA ASN A 227 11.15 1.07 -10.26
C ASN A 227 11.92 1.90 -9.21
N PHE A 228 11.28 2.92 -8.63
CA PHE A 228 11.90 3.72 -7.57
C PHE A 228 12.22 2.86 -6.34
N LEU A 229 11.26 2.04 -5.89
CA LEU A 229 11.45 1.18 -4.73
C LEU A 229 12.50 0.09 -4.97
N GLN A 230 12.52 -0.53 -6.15
CA GLN A 230 13.56 -1.51 -6.51
C GLN A 230 14.96 -0.87 -6.53
N ALA A 231 15.08 0.39 -6.99
CA ALA A 231 16.36 1.11 -7.03
C ALA A 231 16.95 1.42 -5.64
N LEU A 232 16.16 1.28 -4.56
CA LEU A 232 16.67 1.34 -3.18
C LEU A 232 17.40 0.06 -2.76
N GLU A 233 17.36 -0.99 -3.59
CA GLU A 233 17.88 -2.34 -3.32
C GLU A 233 17.45 -2.90 -1.95
N PRO A 234 16.14 -2.84 -1.61
CA PRO A 234 15.66 -3.38 -0.35
C PRO A 234 15.80 -4.91 -0.35
N SER A 235 16.12 -5.47 0.82
CA SER A 235 16.25 -6.92 0.99
C SER A 235 14.92 -7.58 1.37
N PHE A 236 14.02 -6.86 2.06
CA PHE A 236 12.72 -7.37 2.48
C PHE A 236 11.60 -6.33 2.31
N PHE A 237 10.36 -6.81 2.35
CA PHE A 237 9.15 -5.98 2.35
C PHE A 237 8.19 -6.46 3.44
N ARG A 238 7.96 -5.64 4.47
CA ARG A 238 6.94 -5.83 5.51
C ARG A 238 5.61 -5.30 5.00
N PHE A 239 4.58 -6.15 4.99
CA PHE A 239 3.28 -5.80 4.41
C PHE A 239 2.12 -6.49 5.14
N PRO A 240 0.91 -5.91 5.06
CA PRO A 240 -0.28 -6.55 5.58
C PRO A 240 -0.72 -7.74 4.71
N GLY A 241 -1.36 -8.75 5.32
CA GLY A 241 -2.17 -9.73 4.60
C GLY A 241 -3.37 -9.09 3.88
N GLY A 242 -3.96 -9.81 2.91
CA GLY A 242 -5.06 -9.26 2.10
C GLY A 242 -5.77 -10.28 1.19
N ASN A 243 -6.95 -9.89 0.68
CA ASN A 243 -7.78 -10.77 -0.15
C ASN A 243 -7.16 -11.03 -1.53
N ASN A 244 -7.34 -12.25 -2.05
CA ASN A 244 -6.65 -12.69 -3.27
C ASN A 244 -7.56 -13.25 -4.38
N ILE A 245 -8.87 -13.10 -4.23
CA ILE A 245 -9.88 -13.51 -5.22
C ILE A 245 -9.93 -12.54 -6.42
N PRO A 246 -10.57 -12.84 -7.56
CA PRO A 246 -10.75 -11.86 -8.66
C PRO A 246 -11.30 -10.51 -8.18
N VAL A 247 -10.83 -9.39 -8.76
CA VAL A 247 -11.12 -8.03 -8.27
C VAL A 247 -12.62 -7.72 -8.17
N GLU A 248 -13.46 -8.26 -9.06
CA GLU A 248 -14.91 -8.09 -9.01
C GLU A 248 -15.59 -8.88 -7.87
N LYS A 249 -14.85 -9.76 -7.21
CA LYS A 249 -15.29 -10.53 -6.03
C LYS A 249 -14.70 -9.99 -4.73
N ARG A 250 -13.82 -8.97 -4.77
CA ARG A 250 -13.23 -8.35 -3.58
C ARG A 250 -14.19 -7.30 -3.02
N PRO A 251 -14.72 -7.47 -1.79
CA PRO A 251 -15.63 -6.50 -1.21
C PRO A 251 -14.92 -5.20 -0.79
N GLY A 252 -13.61 -5.26 -0.62
CA GLY A 252 -12.85 -4.21 0.06
C GLY A 252 -13.24 -4.13 1.54
N ARG A 253 -12.68 -3.14 2.22
CA ARG A 253 -12.94 -2.89 3.64
C ARG A 253 -12.82 -1.42 3.98
N GLN A 254 -13.40 -1.01 5.10
CA GLN A 254 -13.06 0.28 5.68
C GLN A 254 -11.66 0.14 6.30
N GLY A 255 -10.72 0.98 5.88
CA GLY A 255 -9.37 1.00 6.46
C GLY A 255 -9.28 1.95 7.65
N ASP A 256 -8.22 1.79 8.44
CA ASP A 256 -7.95 2.51 9.69
C ASP A 256 -7.50 3.97 9.46
N TRP A 257 -7.20 4.32 8.21
CA TRP A 257 -6.73 5.64 7.82
C TRP A 257 -7.82 6.56 7.23
N GLY A 258 -9.09 6.28 7.56
CA GLY A 258 -10.23 7.14 7.23
C GLY A 258 -10.69 7.09 5.76
N TYR A 259 -10.34 6.04 5.02
CA TYR A 259 -10.83 5.79 3.67
C TYR A 259 -10.99 4.27 3.42
N PRO A 260 -11.89 3.86 2.52
CA PRO A 260 -12.04 2.45 2.18
C PRO A 260 -10.89 1.96 1.33
N ASN A 261 -10.44 0.74 1.58
CA ASN A 261 -9.52 0.01 0.72
C ASN A 261 -10.32 -0.87 -0.24
N THR A 262 -9.91 -0.90 -1.50
CA THR A 262 -10.55 -1.75 -2.51
C THR A 262 -10.16 -3.23 -2.35
N ASP A 263 -9.06 -3.48 -1.65
CA ASP A 263 -8.31 -4.75 -1.59
C ASP A 263 -7.91 -5.26 -2.98
N ALA A 264 -7.96 -4.43 -4.03
CA ALA A 264 -7.46 -4.78 -5.36
C ALA A 264 -5.93 -4.91 -5.38
N LEU A 265 -5.23 -4.23 -4.47
CA LEU A 265 -3.87 -4.58 -4.09
C LEU A 265 -3.94 -5.65 -2.99
N GLY A 266 -3.93 -6.92 -3.39
CA GLY A 266 -4.06 -8.08 -2.52
C GLY A 266 -2.77 -8.85 -2.33
N LEU A 267 -2.87 -10.00 -1.66
CA LEU A 267 -1.74 -10.83 -1.24
C LEU A 267 -0.84 -11.28 -2.41
N MET A 268 -1.40 -11.77 -3.53
CA MET A 268 -0.56 -12.13 -4.68
C MET A 268 0.06 -10.92 -5.37
N GLU A 269 -0.63 -9.77 -5.40
CA GLU A 269 -0.06 -8.56 -6.00
C GLU A 269 1.16 -8.07 -5.20
N TYR A 270 1.11 -8.12 -3.86
CA TYR A 270 2.27 -7.86 -3.01
C TYR A 270 3.39 -8.87 -3.26
N LEU A 271 3.11 -10.17 -3.18
CA LEU A 271 4.13 -11.21 -3.33
C LEU A 271 4.78 -11.20 -4.72
N GLN A 272 4.01 -10.86 -5.75
CA GLN A 272 4.53 -10.67 -7.10
C GLN A 272 5.47 -9.46 -7.17
N PHE A 273 5.09 -8.32 -6.57
CA PHE A 273 5.97 -7.16 -6.48
C PHE A 273 7.26 -7.48 -5.69
N ILE A 274 7.13 -8.18 -4.57
CA ILE A 274 8.25 -8.61 -3.71
C ILE A 274 9.23 -9.47 -4.52
N SER A 275 8.71 -10.46 -5.24
CA SER A 275 9.52 -11.33 -6.10
C SER A 275 10.17 -10.57 -7.26
N ASP A 276 9.42 -9.72 -7.97
CA ASP A 276 9.94 -8.94 -9.10
C ASP A 276 11.02 -7.93 -8.67
N ALA A 277 10.91 -7.38 -7.45
CA ALA A 277 11.88 -6.47 -6.87
C ALA A 277 13.07 -7.17 -6.19
N GLY A 278 13.09 -8.50 -6.13
CA GLY A 278 14.18 -9.27 -5.52
C GLY A 278 14.22 -9.21 -3.98
N MET A 279 13.07 -8.96 -3.35
CA MET A 279 12.91 -8.91 -1.89
C MET A 279 12.41 -10.25 -1.33
N ILE A 280 12.57 -10.45 -0.03
CA ILE A 280 11.82 -11.46 0.73
C ILE A 280 10.60 -10.85 1.44
N PRO A 281 9.50 -11.59 1.62
CA PRO A 281 8.33 -11.10 2.35
C PRO A 281 8.50 -11.22 3.87
N VAL A 282 8.00 -10.21 4.58
CA VAL A 282 7.65 -10.26 6.00
C VAL A 282 6.14 -10.05 6.08
N LEU A 283 5.39 -11.16 6.16
CA LEU A 283 3.92 -11.11 6.11
C LEU A 283 3.35 -10.96 7.52
N ALA A 284 2.58 -9.88 7.74
CA ALA A 284 1.84 -9.70 8.99
C ALA A 284 0.48 -10.40 8.94
N VAL A 285 0.17 -11.17 10.00
CA VAL A 285 -1.12 -11.84 10.19
C VAL A 285 -1.91 -11.22 11.33
N TRP A 286 -3.24 -11.19 11.22
CA TRP A 286 -4.08 -10.58 12.25
C TRP A 286 -4.09 -11.40 13.55
N SER A 287 -3.73 -10.78 14.67
CA SER A 287 -3.45 -11.50 15.93
C SER A 287 -4.55 -11.39 16.99
N GLY A 288 -5.73 -10.84 16.68
CA GLY A 288 -6.80 -10.64 17.65
C GLY A 288 -7.03 -9.21 18.12
N LEU A 289 -6.16 -8.26 17.74
CA LEU A 289 -6.30 -6.84 18.11
C LEU A 289 -6.88 -6.04 16.93
N SER A 290 -7.88 -5.23 17.21
CA SER A 290 -8.38 -4.20 16.30
C SER A 290 -8.28 -2.81 16.93
N LEU A 291 -8.00 -1.79 16.13
CA LEU A 291 -7.92 -0.40 16.58
C LEU A 291 -9.34 0.20 16.79
N ASP A 292 -9.40 1.46 17.21
CA ASP A 292 -10.63 2.27 17.30
C ASP A 292 -11.79 1.70 18.13
N GLY A 293 -11.49 0.79 19.06
CA GLY A 293 -12.47 0.28 20.04
C GLY A 293 -13.22 -0.98 19.60
N ASP A 294 -12.82 -1.60 18.49
CA ASP A 294 -13.35 -2.89 18.03
C ASP A 294 -12.93 -4.08 18.92
N GLY A 295 -11.98 -3.83 19.84
CA GLY A 295 -11.68 -4.70 20.97
C GLY A 295 -10.58 -5.73 20.69
N VAL A 296 -10.46 -6.68 21.63
CA VAL A 296 -9.44 -7.73 21.58
C VAL A 296 -10.10 -9.10 21.65
N VAL A 297 -9.89 -9.91 20.62
CA VAL A 297 -10.29 -11.32 20.54
C VAL A 297 -9.17 -12.18 21.11
N SER A 298 -9.48 -13.05 22.07
CA SER A 298 -8.50 -13.92 22.72
C SER A 298 -9.12 -15.22 23.21
N GLY A 299 -8.27 -16.18 23.62
CA GLY A 299 -8.71 -17.50 24.08
C GLY A 299 -9.46 -18.26 22.99
N ALA A 300 -10.51 -19.00 23.35
CA ALA A 300 -11.28 -19.81 22.40
C ALA A 300 -11.95 -18.99 21.27
N ALA A 301 -12.17 -17.69 21.47
CA ALA A 301 -12.70 -16.82 20.42
C ALA A 301 -11.67 -16.50 19.33
N LEU A 302 -10.37 -16.68 19.61
CA LEU A 302 -9.28 -16.49 18.65
C LEU A 302 -9.17 -17.68 17.68
N THR A 303 -9.63 -18.87 18.07
CA THR A 303 -9.43 -20.12 17.29
C THR A 303 -9.83 -20.01 15.82
N PRO A 304 -11.01 -19.46 15.44
CA PRO A 304 -11.37 -19.33 14.02
C PRO A 304 -10.38 -18.49 13.22
N TYR A 305 -9.73 -17.51 13.86
CA TYR A 305 -8.75 -16.64 13.19
C TYR A 305 -7.37 -17.30 13.14
N VAL A 306 -7.04 -18.20 14.07
CA VAL A 306 -5.87 -19.08 13.93
C VAL A 306 -6.06 -20.02 12.74
N ASP A 307 -7.28 -20.55 12.56
CA ASP A 307 -7.61 -21.37 11.39
C ASP A 307 -7.50 -20.56 10.09
N ASP A 308 -8.02 -19.32 10.07
CA ASP A 308 -7.86 -18.41 8.91
C ASP A 308 -6.38 -18.13 8.57
N ILE A 309 -5.51 -17.98 9.59
CA ILE A 309 -4.06 -17.83 9.38
C ILE A 309 -3.47 -19.09 8.72
N LEU A 310 -3.87 -20.28 9.19
CA LEU A 310 -3.38 -21.53 8.60
C LEU A 310 -3.89 -21.74 7.17
N ASP A 311 -5.12 -21.30 6.89
CA ASP A 311 -5.70 -21.28 5.54
C ASP A 311 -4.95 -20.30 4.63
N GLU A 312 -4.61 -19.11 5.11
CA GLU A 312 -3.75 -18.14 4.39
C GLU A 312 -2.36 -18.72 4.12
N LEU A 313 -1.74 -19.39 5.10
CA LEU A 313 -0.44 -20.03 4.91
C LEU A 313 -0.53 -21.25 3.99
N GLU A 314 -1.59 -22.07 4.03
CA GLU A 314 -1.79 -23.16 3.07
C GLU A 314 -2.00 -22.61 1.66
N PHE A 315 -2.69 -21.48 1.53
CA PHE A 315 -2.85 -20.79 0.25
C PHE A 315 -1.49 -20.39 -0.34
N LEU A 316 -0.58 -19.88 0.49
CA LEU A 316 0.72 -19.37 0.06
C LEU A 316 1.80 -20.45 -0.08
N LEU A 317 1.83 -21.42 0.82
CA LEU A 317 2.94 -22.35 1.02
C LEU A 317 2.55 -23.79 0.69
N GLY A 318 1.24 -24.08 0.61
CA GLY A 318 0.71 -25.41 0.35
C GLY A 318 0.99 -25.88 -1.08
N SER A 319 1.10 -27.19 -1.26
CA SER A 319 1.16 -27.79 -2.59
C SER A 319 -0.20 -27.69 -3.29
N THR A 320 -0.21 -27.81 -4.61
CA THR A 320 -1.45 -27.80 -5.42
C THR A 320 -2.40 -28.98 -5.15
N SER A 321 -2.00 -29.95 -4.33
CA SER A 321 -2.89 -31.03 -3.87
C SER A 321 -3.72 -30.68 -2.63
N THR A 322 -3.43 -29.55 -1.98
CA THR A 322 -4.17 -29.05 -0.82
C THR A 322 -5.33 -28.16 -1.24
N THR A 323 -6.26 -27.88 -0.34
CA THR A 323 -7.46 -27.08 -0.67
C THR A 323 -7.05 -25.67 -1.10
N TRP A 324 -6.25 -24.99 -0.28
CA TRP A 324 -5.88 -23.61 -0.53
C TRP A 324 -4.71 -23.47 -1.52
N GLY A 325 -3.77 -24.42 -1.55
CA GLY A 325 -2.73 -24.45 -2.59
C GLY A 325 -3.30 -24.68 -4.00
N ALA A 326 -4.35 -25.51 -4.15
CA ALA A 326 -5.08 -25.64 -5.42
C ALA A 326 -5.81 -24.35 -5.82
N LEU A 327 -6.31 -23.59 -4.85
CA LEU A 327 -6.92 -22.28 -5.11
C LEU A 327 -5.86 -21.29 -5.61
N CYS A 328 -4.67 -21.27 -5.02
CA CYS A 328 -3.55 -20.44 -5.46
C CYS A 328 -3.11 -20.77 -6.90
N GLU A 329 -3.04 -22.06 -7.24
CA GLU A 329 -2.80 -22.51 -8.62
C GLU A 329 -3.90 -22.01 -9.55
N SER A 330 -5.17 -22.08 -9.14
CA SER A 330 -6.29 -21.60 -9.95
C SER A 330 -6.24 -20.10 -10.23
N TYR A 331 -5.52 -19.34 -9.40
CA TYR A 331 -5.25 -17.90 -9.59
C TYR A 331 -3.95 -17.63 -10.35
N GLY A 332 -3.30 -18.69 -10.84
CA GLY A 332 -2.17 -18.60 -11.77
C GLY A 332 -0.80 -18.77 -11.10
N HIS A 333 -0.73 -19.28 -9.87
CA HIS A 333 0.53 -19.50 -9.17
C HIS A 333 0.60 -20.89 -8.53
N SER A 334 1.34 -21.80 -9.16
CA SER A 334 1.40 -23.21 -8.75
C SER A 334 2.57 -23.56 -7.82
N ALA A 335 3.61 -22.74 -7.77
CA ALA A 335 4.73 -22.93 -6.86
C ALA A 335 4.37 -22.36 -5.47
N PRO A 336 4.76 -22.99 -4.36
CA PRO A 336 4.72 -22.33 -3.06
C PRO A 336 5.58 -21.06 -3.06
N TYR A 337 5.09 -20.01 -2.40
CA TYR A 337 5.89 -18.82 -2.11
C TYR A 337 6.98 -19.13 -1.08
N ASP A 338 8.10 -18.39 -1.13
CA ASP A 338 9.13 -18.43 -0.10
C ASP A 338 8.86 -17.30 0.91
N ILE A 339 8.31 -17.67 2.08
CA ILE A 339 7.95 -16.73 3.15
C ILE A 339 8.69 -17.10 4.43
N PRO A 340 9.89 -16.53 4.65
CA PRO A 340 10.72 -16.90 5.81
C PRO A 340 10.27 -16.25 7.12
N PHE A 341 9.46 -15.19 7.08
CA PHE A 341 9.03 -14.44 8.26
C PHE A 341 7.52 -14.20 8.29
N ILE A 342 6.91 -14.46 9.44
CA ILE A 342 5.53 -14.08 9.76
C ILE A 342 5.53 -13.20 10.99
N GLU A 343 4.97 -12.00 10.87
CA GLU A 343 4.73 -11.12 12.01
C GLU A 343 3.34 -11.38 12.58
N VAL A 344 3.27 -11.64 13.88
CA VAL A 344 2.03 -12.00 14.58
C VAL A 344 1.41 -10.75 15.18
N GLY A 345 0.58 -10.07 14.38
CA GLY A 345 -0.12 -8.85 14.74
C GLY A 345 0.60 -7.59 14.32
N ASN A 346 0.21 -6.46 14.91
CA ASN A 346 0.84 -5.15 14.74
C ASN A 346 0.68 -4.35 16.03
N GLU A 347 1.78 -3.83 16.58
CA GLU A 347 1.81 -2.98 17.77
C GLU A 347 0.91 -3.47 18.93
N ASP A 348 0.95 -4.76 19.26
CA ASP A 348 0.04 -5.34 20.24
C ASP A 348 0.22 -4.83 21.69
N ASN A 349 1.26 -4.03 21.93
CA ASN A 349 1.42 -3.26 23.17
C ASN A 349 0.49 -2.04 23.28
N LEU A 350 -0.16 -1.63 22.19
CA LEU A 350 -1.11 -0.51 22.13
C LEU A 350 -2.57 -0.98 22.28
N SER A 351 -3.49 -0.01 22.34
CA SER A 351 -4.94 -0.22 22.25
C SER A 351 -5.54 -1.31 23.16
N GLY A 352 -4.90 -1.56 24.31
CA GLY A 352 -5.34 -2.58 25.27
C GLY A 352 -4.93 -4.02 24.93
N GLY A 353 -4.13 -4.25 23.88
CA GLY A 353 -3.70 -5.59 23.44
C GLY A 353 -2.71 -6.27 24.39
N CYS A 354 -1.91 -5.50 25.14
CA CYS A 354 -0.77 -6.02 25.92
C CYS A 354 -1.18 -7.11 26.92
N GLY A 355 -2.33 -6.97 27.57
CA GLY A 355 -2.79 -7.90 28.61
C GLY A 355 -3.10 -9.32 28.13
N THR A 356 -3.36 -9.50 26.83
CA THR A 356 -3.68 -10.81 26.23
C THR A 356 -2.67 -11.23 25.18
N TYR A 357 -1.74 -10.36 24.77
CA TYR A 357 -0.83 -10.64 23.67
C TYR A 357 0.03 -11.88 23.91
N ALA A 358 0.54 -12.07 25.13
CA ALA A 358 1.34 -13.25 25.46
C ALA A 358 0.64 -14.58 25.15
N SER A 359 -0.66 -14.72 25.45
CA SER A 359 -1.42 -15.93 25.10
C SER A 359 -1.74 -16.00 23.61
N ARG A 360 -2.12 -14.88 22.99
CA ARG A 360 -2.46 -14.84 21.55
C ARG A 360 -1.25 -15.21 20.68
N LEU A 361 -0.09 -14.62 20.98
CA LEU A 361 1.18 -14.95 20.33
C LEU A 361 1.52 -16.42 20.52
N THR A 362 1.35 -16.98 21.73
CA THR A 362 1.66 -18.39 22.00
C THR A 362 0.76 -19.33 21.21
N ASP A 363 -0.55 -19.06 21.17
CA ASP A 363 -1.52 -19.88 20.44
C ASP A 363 -1.24 -19.88 18.94
N ILE A 364 -1.01 -18.69 18.36
CA ILE A 364 -0.69 -18.53 16.93
C ILE A 364 0.67 -19.14 16.60
N TYR A 365 1.71 -18.87 17.41
CA TYR A 365 3.05 -19.45 17.23
C TYR A 365 3.00 -20.97 17.18
N ASN A 366 2.31 -21.60 18.15
CA ASN A 366 2.21 -23.05 18.24
C ASN A 366 1.48 -23.64 17.01
N ALA A 367 0.42 -22.99 16.54
CA ALA A 367 -0.32 -23.42 15.36
C ALA A 367 0.55 -23.33 14.10
N ILE A 368 1.22 -22.18 13.88
CA ILE A 368 2.10 -21.97 12.73
C ILE A 368 3.25 -22.98 12.76
N HIS A 369 3.97 -23.12 13.87
CA HIS A 369 5.15 -23.99 13.93
C HIS A 369 4.82 -25.49 13.90
N ALA A 370 3.58 -25.87 14.23
CA ALA A 370 3.12 -27.25 14.04
C ALA A 370 2.99 -27.61 12.54
N ALA A 371 2.63 -26.64 11.68
CA ALA A 371 2.46 -26.84 10.23
C ALA A 371 3.71 -26.44 9.42
N TYR A 372 4.38 -25.35 9.83
CA TYR A 372 5.46 -24.68 9.13
C TYR A 372 6.62 -24.37 10.10
N PRO A 373 7.37 -25.39 10.56
CA PRO A 373 8.35 -25.25 11.64
C PRO A 373 9.57 -24.37 11.30
N ASP A 374 9.82 -24.11 10.02
CA ASP A 374 10.97 -23.34 9.55
C ASP A 374 10.70 -21.83 9.45
N ILE A 375 9.44 -21.40 9.58
CA ILE A 375 9.07 -19.97 9.55
C ILE A 375 9.54 -19.30 10.83
N THR A 376 10.22 -18.16 10.70
CA THR A 376 10.54 -17.33 11.85
C THR A 376 9.35 -16.44 12.20
N ALA A 377 8.78 -16.62 13.40
CA ALA A 377 7.76 -15.72 13.91
C ALA A 377 8.39 -14.44 14.49
N ILE A 378 7.78 -13.30 14.18
CA ILE A 378 8.10 -11.99 14.74
C ILE A 378 6.94 -11.57 15.65
N ALA A 379 7.20 -11.32 16.92
CA ALA A 379 6.25 -10.68 17.82
C ALA A 379 6.16 -9.18 17.45
N SER A 380 4.95 -8.65 17.32
CA SER A 380 4.63 -7.27 16.93
C SER A 380 5.00 -6.20 17.99
N THR A 381 5.77 -6.58 19.01
CA THR A 381 6.29 -5.67 20.02
C THR A 381 7.53 -6.24 20.70
N SER A 382 8.41 -5.34 21.16
CA SER A 382 9.59 -5.62 21.97
C SER A 382 9.38 -5.28 23.45
N GLN A 383 8.17 -4.86 23.83
CA GLN A 383 7.81 -4.59 25.22
C GLN A 383 7.69 -5.89 26.01
N VAL A 384 8.72 -6.20 26.81
CA VAL A 384 8.86 -7.44 27.59
C VAL A 384 7.62 -7.77 28.44
N SER A 385 6.93 -6.77 28.99
CA SER A 385 5.73 -7.00 29.82
C SER A 385 4.52 -7.54 29.05
N CYS A 386 4.52 -7.45 27.72
CA CYS A 386 3.44 -7.95 26.85
C CYS A 386 3.76 -9.32 26.23
N LEU A 387 4.99 -9.82 26.40
CA LEU A 387 5.48 -11.05 25.77
C LEU A 387 5.37 -12.26 26.72
N PRO A 388 5.23 -13.49 26.18
CA PRO A 388 5.28 -14.69 27.00
C PRO A 388 6.66 -14.86 27.65
N TYR A 389 6.68 -15.49 28.82
CA TYR A 389 7.92 -15.83 29.52
C TYR A 389 7.96 -17.32 29.90
N PRO A 390 8.92 -18.11 29.36
CA PRO A 390 9.90 -17.71 28.35
C PRO A 390 9.24 -17.40 27.00
N ILE A 391 9.89 -16.56 26.18
CA ILE A 391 9.49 -16.41 24.77
C ILE A 391 9.83 -17.71 24.02
N PRO A 392 8.98 -18.18 23.08
CA PRO A 392 9.32 -19.34 22.28
C PRO A 392 10.65 -19.18 21.55
N ALA A 393 11.41 -20.27 21.44
CA ALA A 393 12.74 -20.24 20.84
C ALA A 393 12.66 -19.83 19.36
N GLY A 394 13.60 -19.00 18.90
CA GLY A 394 13.66 -18.54 17.52
C GLY A 394 12.75 -17.35 17.18
N VAL A 395 11.87 -16.93 18.10
CA VAL A 395 11.03 -15.73 17.90
C VAL A 395 11.87 -14.46 17.87
N TRP A 396 11.53 -13.56 16.95
CA TRP A 396 12.05 -12.19 16.89
C TRP A 396 11.05 -11.21 17.52
N THR A 397 11.49 -10.02 17.90
CA THR A 397 10.61 -8.95 18.36
C THR A 397 10.72 -7.74 17.44
N ASP A 398 9.59 -7.11 17.13
CA ASP A 398 9.52 -5.86 16.41
C ASP A 398 9.68 -4.65 17.34
N THR A 399 10.50 -3.69 16.93
CA THR A 399 10.80 -2.45 17.64
C THR A 399 10.46 -1.26 16.76
N HIS A 400 9.55 -0.43 17.25
CA HIS A 400 9.09 0.77 16.54
C HIS A 400 9.61 2.05 17.21
N HIS A 401 10.25 2.92 16.44
CA HIS A 401 10.86 4.16 16.94
C HIS A 401 10.41 5.39 16.15
N TYR A 402 9.54 6.20 16.74
CA TYR A 402 9.15 7.51 16.22
C TYR A 402 9.70 8.62 17.11
N LEU A 403 10.91 9.11 16.82
CA LEU A 403 11.68 9.97 17.71
C LEU A 403 12.19 11.24 17.02
N SER A 404 12.54 12.26 17.81
CA SER A 404 13.30 13.40 17.28
C SER A 404 14.72 12.99 16.86
N PRO A 405 15.44 13.78 16.05
CA PRO A 405 16.82 13.47 15.66
C PRO A 405 17.73 13.20 16.87
N ASN A 406 17.64 14.01 17.92
CA ASN A 406 18.41 13.79 19.15
C ASN A 406 17.98 12.51 19.90
N GLY A 407 16.71 12.13 19.80
CA GLY A 407 16.21 10.86 20.32
C GLY A 407 16.92 9.67 19.67
N PHE A 408 17.03 9.65 18.34
CA PHE A 408 17.80 8.61 17.63
C PHE A 408 19.27 8.60 18.02
N VAL A 409 19.91 9.78 18.13
CA VAL A 409 21.32 9.86 18.58
C VAL A 409 21.48 9.27 19.99
N SER A 410 20.50 9.46 20.87
CA SER A 410 20.54 8.91 22.23
C SER A 410 20.43 7.37 22.28
N LEU A 411 19.92 6.74 21.21
CA LEU A 411 19.80 5.30 21.06
C LEU A 411 20.98 4.65 20.32
N PHE A 412 22.09 5.38 20.09
CA PHE A 412 23.24 4.89 19.32
C PHE A 412 23.75 3.50 19.75
N ASN A 413 23.66 3.17 21.04
CA ASN A 413 24.13 1.91 21.63
C ASN A 413 23.00 1.00 22.15
N GLU A 414 21.75 1.19 21.68
CA GLU A 414 20.57 0.45 22.16
C GLU A 414 20.76 -1.07 22.14
N PHE A 415 21.39 -1.58 21.09
CA PHE A 415 21.54 -3.02 20.85
C PHE A 415 22.92 -3.59 21.23
N ASP A 416 23.85 -2.77 21.72
CA ASP A 416 25.24 -3.17 22.00
C ASP A 416 25.32 -4.31 23.03
N ASN A 417 24.47 -4.24 24.06
CA ASN A 417 24.48 -5.13 25.22
C ASN A 417 23.30 -6.12 25.23
N LYS A 418 22.58 -6.28 24.11
CA LYS A 418 21.51 -7.28 24.02
C LYS A 418 22.13 -8.70 24.08
N PRO A 419 21.54 -9.63 24.86
CA PRO A 419 21.98 -11.02 24.87
C PRO A 419 21.95 -11.63 23.46
N ARG A 420 22.96 -12.44 23.11
CA ARG A 420 23.09 -13.04 21.77
C ARG A 420 22.36 -14.39 21.64
N ASP A 421 21.82 -14.89 22.74
CA ASP A 421 20.95 -16.05 22.86
C ASP A 421 19.48 -15.64 23.15
N GLY A 422 19.19 -14.33 23.09
CA GLY A 422 17.84 -13.78 23.21
C GLY A 422 17.04 -13.83 21.89
N PRO A 423 15.82 -13.25 21.89
CA PRO A 423 15.04 -13.14 20.66
C PRO A 423 15.78 -12.32 19.60
N GLY A 424 15.52 -12.63 18.33
CA GLY A 424 15.98 -11.78 17.24
C GLY A 424 15.34 -10.39 17.30
N ILE A 425 15.95 -9.42 16.61
CA ILE A 425 15.50 -8.03 16.64
C ILE A 425 15.14 -7.63 15.23
N PHE A 426 13.89 -7.22 15.04
CA PHE A 426 13.40 -6.55 13.86
C PHE A 426 13.08 -5.10 14.24
N VAL A 427 13.56 -4.13 13.45
CA VAL A 427 13.17 -2.72 13.61
C VAL A 427 12.28 -2.41 12.41
N GLY A 428 11.00 -2.78 12.52
CA GLY A 428 10.03 -2.73 11.43
C GLY A 428 9.59 -1.32 11.08
N GLU A 429 9.60 -0.42 12.07
CA GLU A 429 9.21 0.98 11.90
C GLU A 429 10.19 1.93 12.58
N TYR A 430 10.73 2.89 11.83
CA TYR A 430 11.46 4.00 12.42
C TYR A 430 11.41 5.24 11.53
N ALA A 431 11.12 6.39 12.14
CA ALA A 431 11.16 7.66 11.44
C ALA A 431 11.32 8.83 12.40
N SER A 432 11.89 9.93 11.91
CA SER A 432 11.83 11.20 12.61
C SER A 432 10.59 11.98 12.22
N THR A 433 9.56 11.93 13.06
CA THR A 433 8.24 12.55 12.83
C THR A 433 8.12 13.96 13.42
N THR A 434 9.11 14.36 14.23
CA THR A 434 9.24 15.72 14.78
C THR A 434 10.69 16.17 14.73
N ASP A 435 10.92 17.48 14.57
CA ASP A 435 12.25 18.04 14.76
C ASP A 435 12.64 18.11 16.25
N ASN A 436 13.86 18.56 16.54
CA ASN A 436 14.35 18.70 17.92
C ASN A 436 13.61 19.76 18.76
N SER A 437 12.76 20.59 18.15
CA SER A 437 11.89 21.56 18.84
C SER A 437 10.51 20.98 19.17
N GLY A 438 10.19 19.78 18.67
CA GLY A 438 8.88 19.14 18.79
C GLY A 438 7.91 19.54 17.68
N ALA A 439 8.34 20.30 16.67
CA ALA A 439 7.51 20.63 15.53
C ALA A 439 7.37 19.39 14.63
N THR A 440 6.15 19.06 14.23
CA THR A 440 5.89 17.94 13.32
C THR A 440 6.57 18.17 11.98
N THR A 441 7.37 17.21 11.56
CA THR A 441 7.94 17.19 10.21
C THR A 441 6.83 16.76 9.26
N TYR A 442 6.16 17.70 8.60
CA TYR A 442 5.25 17.34 7.52
C TYR A 442 6.10 16.85 6.34
N TRP A 443 5.94 15.58 5.98
CA TRP A 443 6.19 15.17 4.60
C TRP A 443 5.19 15.95 3.75
N SER A 444 5.67 16.79 2.84
CA SER A 444 4.79 17.60 2.00
C SER A 444 3.78 16.70 1.31
N ILE A 445 2.51 16.83 1.67
CA ILE A 445 1.41 16.29 0.88
C ILE A 445 1.33 17.25 -0.31
N ILE A 446 2.00 16.90 -1.40
CA ILE A 446 1.93 17.66 -2.65
C ILE A 446 0.57 17.40 -3.29
#